data_AF-S4XT75-F1
#
_entry.id   AF-S4XT75-F1
#
_cell.length_a   1.000
_cell.length_b   1.000
_cell.length_c   1.000
_cell.angle_alpha   90.00
_cell.angle_beta   90.00
_cell.angle_gamma   90.00
#
_symmetry.space_group_name_H-M   'P 1'
#
loop_
_entity.id
_entity.type
_entity.pdbx_description
1 polymer ?
#
loop_
_entity_poly.entity_id
_entity_poly.type
_entity_poly.pdbx_seq_one_letter_code
_entity_poly.pdbx_strand_id
1 'polypeptide(L)'
;MGFYGPVTTHGLEATAEFRATGFGGVVGVLGIKVSGEAQNFTSGFVLVRDEKFVGGLRYNLMGWTGPLGKGDSPFHHEQGFDLGAMPPEEIVIASASETIRVPVKLPKASAAAPAPTNTGLPAPPRRPRRSSRDARPARTPQRPQRWSARA
;
A
#
# COMPACT_ATOMS: atom_id res chain seq x y z
N MET A 1 34.81 -16.21 17.56
CA MET A 1 34.20 -14.93 17.96
C MET A 1 33.83 -14.20 16.67
N GLY A 2 32.55 -13.93 16.44
CA GLY A 2 32.10 -13.08 15.33
C GLY A 2 31.80 -11.66 15.81
N PHE A 3 31.49 -10.74 14.89
CA PHE A 3 30.98 -9.41 15.22
C PHE A 3 29.65 -9.16 14.50
N TYR A 4 28.75 -8.42 15.15
CA TYR A 4 27.54 -7.93 14.51
C TYR A 4 27.80 -6.53 13.96
N GLY A 5 27.51 -6.32 12.68
CA GLY A 5 27.78 -5.04 12.04
C GLY A 5 27.29 -4.97 10.59
N PRO A 6 27.59 -3.86 9.90
CA PRO A 6 27.36 -3.75 8.47
C PRO A 6 28.09 -4.87 7.73
N VAL A 7 27.40 -5.53 6.81
CA VAL A 7 27.96 -6.66 6.06
C VAL A 7 28.68 -6.16 4.82
N THR A 8 29.85 -6.71 4.54
CA THR A 8 30.57 -6.53 3.26
C THR A 8 29.87 -7.36 2.19
N THR A 9 29.44 -6.71 1.11
CA THR A 9 28.73 -7.35 0.00
C THR A 9 29.37 -7.02 -1.34
N HIS A 10 29.22 -7.93 -2.29
CA HIS A 10 29.61 -7.76 -3.69
C HIS A 10 28.41 -8.08 -4.59
N GLY A 11 28.14 -7.19 -5.54
CA GLY A 11 27.02 -7.36 -6.48
C GLY A 11 25.67 -7.33 -5.77
N LEU A 12 25.47 -6.36 -4.86
CA LEU A 12 24.23 -6.24 -4.11
C LEU A 12 23.08 -5.88 -5.06
N GLU A 13 22.11 -6.80 -5.17
CA GLU A 13 20.85 -6.60 -5.86
C GLU A 13 19.73 -6.46 -4.84
N ALA A 14 18.78 -5.57 -5.13
CA ALA A 14 17.65 -5.39 -4.25
C ALA A 14 16.39 -5.01 -5.02
N THR A 15 15.26 -5.49 -4.49
CA THR A 15 13.94 -5.17 -4.99
C THR A 15 13.05 -4.74 -3.82
N ALA A 16 12.30 -3.66 -4.04
CA ALA A 16 11.38 -3.11 -3.06
C ALA A 16 9.97 -3.14 -3.64
N GLU A 17 9.05 -3.73 -2.89
CA GLU A 17 7.64 -3.89 -3.28
C GLU A 17 6.77 -3.35 -2.16
N PHE A 18 5.95 -2.36 -2.46
CA PHE A 18 4.98 -1.85 -1.49
C PHE A 18 3.64 -2.54 -1.67
N ARG A 19 3.02 -2.96 -0.58
CA ARG A 19 1.66 -3.50 -0.58
C ARG A 19 0.81 -2.65 0.34
N ALA A 20 -0.10 -1.86 -0.25
CA ALA A 20 -1.10 -1.14 0.51
C ALA A 20 -2.07 -2.12 1.19
N THR A 21 -2.28 -1.97 2.49
CA THR A 21 -3.15 -2.84 3.31
C THR A 21 -4.33 -2.08 3.93
N GLY A 22 -4.32 -0.74 3.90
CA GLY A 22 -5.38 0.10 4.49
C GLY A 22 -6.38 0.72 3.50
N PHE A 23 -7.54 1.13 4.02
CA PHE A 23 -8.55 1.91 3.29
C PHE A 23 -7.95 3.26 2.87
N GLY A 24 -7.94 3.54 1.56
CA GLY A 24 -7.32 4.73 0.98
C GLY A 24 -5.88 4.55 0.49
N GLY A 25 -5.26 3.38 0.65
CA GLY A 25 -3.98 3.05 0.00
C GLY A 25 -2.73 3.71 0.59
N VAL A 26 -2.85 4.46 1.68
CA VAL A 26 -1.77 5.26 2.28
C VAL A 26 -0.94 4.47 3.30
N VAL A 27 -1.51 3.41 3.88
CA VAL A 27 -0.84 2.55 4.87
C VAL A 27 -0.59 1.18 4.25
N GLY A 28 0.59 0.62 4.48
CA GLY A 28 0.99 -0.64 3.86
C GLY A 28 2.29 -1.22 4.39
N VAL A 29 2.65 -2.36 3.81
CA VAL A 29 3.89 -3.07 4.12
C VAL A 29 4.86 -2.88 2.96
N LEU A 30 6.06 -2.41 3.24
CA LEU A 30 7.18 -2.38 2.28
C LEU A 30 7.98 -3.68 2.43
N GLY A 31 7.85 -4.57 1.46
CA GLY A 31 8.71 -5.74 1.34
C GLY A 31 10.01 -5.37 0.63
N ILE A 32 11.14 -5.64 1.28
CA ILE A 32 12.47 -5.45 0.70
C ILE A 32 13.13 -6.82 0.60
N LYS A 33 13.53 -7.19 -0.61
CA LYS A 33 14.32 -8.38 -0.91
C LYS A 33 15.70 -7.93 -1.32
N VAL A 34 16.73 -8.46 -0.68
CA VAL A 34 18.13 -8.23 -0.99
C VAL A 34 18.81 -9.55 -1.31
N SER A 35 19.69 -9.53 -2.29
CA SER A 35 20.47 -10.68 -2.71
C SER A 35 21.83 -10.24 -3.20
N GLY A 36 22.80 -11.15 -3.15
CA GLY A 36 24.15 -10.90 -3.66
C GLY A 36 25.14 -11.84 -3.02
N GLU A 37 26.41 -11.50 -3.12
CA GLU A 37 27.50 -12.21 -2.46
C GLU A 37 27.86 -11.46 -1.18
N ALA A 38 27.93 -12.16 -0.05
CA ALA A 38 28.36 -11.61 1.24
C ALA A 38 29.61 -12.32 1.72
N GLN A 39 30.41 -11.63 2.54
CA GLN A 39 31.61 -12.22 3.11
C GLN A 39 31.34 -13.58 3.78
N ASN A 40 32.26 -14.54 3.59
CA ASN A 40 32.15 -15.86 4.21
C ASN A 40 31.93 -15.82 5.73
N PHE A 41 31.19 -16.81 6.22
CA PHE A 41 30.76 -16.92 7.62
C PHE A 41 29.85 -15.77 8.09
N THR A 42 29.18 -15.06 7.16
CA THR A 42 28.12 -14.12 7.51
C THR A 42 26.77 -14.82 7.60
N SER A 43 26.02 -14.52 8.65
CA SER A 43 24.67 -15.06 8.88
C SER A 43 23.81 -14.08 9.67
N GLY A 44 22.51 -14.38 9.77
CA GLY A 44 21.58 -13.53 10.53
C GLY A 44 21.44 -12.14 9.90
N PHE A 45 21.32 -12.09 8.58
CA PHE A 45 21.07 -10.85 7.84
C PHE A 45 19.78 -10.19 8.33
N VAL A 46 19.84 -8.89 8.54
CA VAL A 46 18.72 -8.05 8.95
C VAL A 46 18.87 -6.70 8.27
N LEU A 47 17.77 -6.16 7.73
CA LEU A 47 17.70 -4.78 7.30
C LEU A 47 17.27 -3.90 8.48
N VAL A 48 18.10 -2.91 8.81
CA VAL A 48 17.82 -1.97 9.90
C VAL A 48 17.56 -0.60 9.31
N ARG A 49 16.41 -0.01 9.61
CA ARG A 49 16.08 1.34 9.17
C ARG A 49 17.04 2.36 9.81
N ASP A 50 17.60 3.24 8.98
CA ASP A 50 18.42 4.36 9.46
C ASP A 50 17.53 5.56 9.77
N GLU A 51 17.29 5.79 11.05
CA GLU A 51 16.46 6.91 11.53
C GLU A 51 17.13 8.28 11.37
N LYS A 52 18.46 8.31 11.23
CA LYS A 52 19.22 9.56 11.08
C LYS A 52 19.30 10.03 9.63
N PHE A 53 18.89 9.19 8.69
CA PHE A 53 18.89 9.54 7.27
C PHE A 53 17.74 10.52 6.96
N VAL A 54 18.11 11.72 6.52
CA VAL A 54 17.18 12.77 6.12
C VAL A 54 17.07 12.78 4.60
N GLY A 55 15.86 12.71 4.06
CA GLY A 55 15.59 12.76 2.61
C GLY A 55 15.03 11.48 2.00
N GLY A 56 14.55 10.53 2.80
CA GLY A 56 13.87 9.34 2.29
C GLY A 56 13.88 8.19 3.29
N LEU A 57 13.80 6.96 2.77
CA LEU A 57 14.00 5.75 3.56
C LEU A 57 15.35 5.14 3.20
N ARG A 58 16.16 4.91 4.24
CA ARG A 58 17.41 4.18 4.14
C ARG A 58 17.39 2.96 5.05
N TYR A 59 17.90 1.85 4.54
CA TYR A 59 18.06 0.60 5.27
C TYR A 59 19.51 0.16 5.20
N ASN A 60 20.07 -0.21 6.34
CA ASN A 60 21.42 -0.75 6.45
C ASN A 60 21.33 -2.29 6.55
N LEU A 61 22.08 -2.99 5.71
CA LEU A 61 22.21 -4.44 5.76
C LEU A 61 23.21 -4.83 6.83
N MET A 62 22.69 -5.42 7.91
CA MET A 62 23.43 -5.83 9.09
C MET A 62 23.45 -7.35 9.19
N GLY A 63 24.46 -7.90 9.85
CA GLY A 63 24.58 -9.34 10.04
C GLY A 63 25.69 -9.71 11.01
N TRP A 64 25.69 -10.97 11.44
CA TRP A 64 26.77 -11.57 12.21
C TRP A 64 27.83 -12.10 11.25
N THR A 65 29.01 -11.47 11.26
CA THR A 65 30.17 -11.92 10.49
C THR A 65 31.07 -12.74 11.40
N GLY A 66 31.35 -13.98 11.01
CA GLY A 66 32.27 -14.87 11.69
C GLY A 66 33.74 -14.46 11.55
N PRO A 67 34.69 -15.38 11.85
CA PRO A 67 36.11 -15.12 11.61
C PRO A 67 36.36 -14.69 10.16
N LEU A 68 37.27 -13.74 9.95
CA LEU A 68 37.64 -13.28 8.61
C LEU A 68 38.17 -14.46 7.79
N GLY A 69 37.32 -14.95 6.89
CA GLY A 69 37.64 -16.00 5.92
C GLY A 69 37.84 -15.40 4.54
N LYS A 70 38.56 -16.12 3.68
CA LYS A 70 38.61 -15.79 2.25
C LYS A 70 37.35 -16.28 1.55
N GLY A 71 36.89 -15.52 0.58
CA GLY A 71 35.76 -15.85 -0.29
C GLY A 71 34.43 -15.26 0.19
N ASP A 72 33.47 -15.33 -0.72
CA ASP A 72 32.11 -14.84 -0.53
C ASP A 72 31.12 -16.01 -0.68
N SER A 73 29.97 -15.86 -0.04
CA SER A 73 28.85 -16.78 -0.10
C SER A 73 27.59 -16.05 -0.56
N PRO A 74 26.79 -16.66 -1.44
CA PRO A 74 25.55 -16.05 -1.89
C PRO A 74 24.56 -16.00 -0.73
N PHE A 75 23.83 -14.89 -0.65
CA PHE A 75 22.76 -14.72 0.31
C PHE A 75 21.49 -14.18 -0.35
N HIS A 76 20.36 -14.53 0.26
CA HIS A 76 19.05 -13.98 -0.06
C HIS A 76 18.35 -13.67 1.25
N HIS A 77 17.89 -12.44 1.42
CA HIS A 77 17.15 -12.02 2.59
C HIS A 77 15.96 -11.16 2.20
N GLU A 78 14.81 -11.45 2.81
CA GLU A 78 13.58 -10.70 2.60
C GLU A 78 13.05 -10.23 3.96
N GLN A 79 12.69 -8.96 4.04
CA GLN A 79 12.13 -8.37 5.23
C GLN A 79 11.02 -7.38 4.88
N GLY A 80 9.90 -7.49 5.59
CA GLY A 80 8.79 -6.54 5.52
C GLY A 80 8.90 -5.45 6.58
N PHE A 81 8.54 -4.23 6.20
CA PHE A 81 8.44 -3.08 7.10
C PHE A 81 7.04 -2.49 7.03
N ASP A 82 6.36 -2.43 8.17
CA ASP A 82 5.08 -1.72 8.26
C ASP A 82 5.34 -0.21 8.16
N LEU A 83 4.82 0.39 7.10
CA LEU A 83 4.87 1.83 6.90
C LEU A 83 3.50 2.42 7.23
N GLY A 84 3.49 3.37 8.16
CA GLY A 84 2.31 4.19 8.47
C GLY A 84 1.95 5.21 7.37
N ALA A 85 2.73 5.28 6.30
CA ALA A 85 2.57 6.23 5.20
C ALA A 85 3.09 5.63 3.88
N MET A 86 2.76 6.30 2.77
CA MET A 86 3.21 5.89 1.45
C MET A 86 4.74 6.05 1.34
N PRO A 87 5.47 5.01 0.88
CA PRO A 87 6.91 5.10 0.73
C PRO A 87 7.30 6.12 -0.35
N PRO A 88 8.51 6.68 -0.27
CA PRO A 88 9.10 7.43 -1.38
C PRO A 88 9.27 6.52 -2.61
N GLU A 89 9.39 7.13 -3.80
CA GLU A 89 9.60 6.40 -5.06
C GLU A 89 10.91 5.60 -5.08
N GLU A 90 11.92 6.06 -4.34
CA GLU A 90 13.22 5.40 -4.20
C GLU A 90 13.56 5.21 -2.73
N ILE A 91 14.15 4.05 -2.42
CA ILE A 91 14.79 3.78 -1.13
C ILE A 91 16.28 3.55 -1.30
N VAL A 92 17.04 3.76 -0.24
CA VAL A 92 18.47 3.52 -0.22
C VAL A 92 18.76 2.28 0.61
N ILE A 93 19.54 1.36 0.06
CA ILE A 93 20.06 0.21 0.80
C ILE A 93 21.57 0.34 0.85
N ALA A 94 22.13 0.32 2.06
CA ALA A 94 23.56 0.43 2.29
C ALA A 94 24.09 -0.84 2.97
N SER A 95 25.22 -1.32 2.48
CA SER A 95 26.05 -2.33 3.12
C SER A 95 27.35 -1.67 3.61
N ALA A 96 28.29 -2.45 4.15
CA ALA A 96 29.60 -1.92 4.54
C ALA A 96 30.41 -1.41 3.34
N SER A 97 30.16 -1.97 2.15
CA SER A 97 30.98 -1.76 0.95
C SER A 97 30.27 -0.94 -0.11
N GLU A 98 28.94 -1.10 -0.24
CA GLU A 98 28.17 -0.58 -1.36
C GLU A 98 26.92 0.14 -0.86
N THR A 99 26.42 1.10 -1.63
CA THR A 99 25.14 1.75 -1.38
C THR A 99 24.39 1.86 -2.70
N ILE A 100 23.18 1.31 -2.72
CA ILE A 100 22.34 1.24 -3.92
C ILE A 100 21.02 1.97 -3.70
N ARG A 101 20.50 2.58 -4.77
CA ARG A 101 19.16 3.16 -4.80
C ARG A 101 18.22 2.20 -5.50
N VAL A 102 17.10 1.91 -4.87
CA VAL A 102 16.15 0.90 -5.32
C VAL A 102 14.81 1.58 -5.54
N PRO A 103 14.26 1.55 -6.77
CA PRO A 103 12.92 2.06 -7.02
C PRO A 103 11.89 1.16 -6.35
N VAL A 104 10.94 1.75 -5.64
CA VAL A 104 9.84 1.04 -5.00
C VAL A 104 8.77 0.76 -6.03
N LYS A 105 8.49 -0.52 -6.26
CA LYS A 105 7.32 -0.93 -7.03
C LYS A 105 6.09 -0.68 -6.18
N LEU A 106 5.42 0.43 -6.46
CA LEU A 106 4.11 0.70 -5.92
C LEU A 106 3.11 -0.30 -6.53
N PRO A 107 2.14 -0.80 -5.75
CA PRO A 107 1.05 -1.56 -6.31
C PRO A 107 0.32 -0.58 -7.22
N LYS A 108 0.24 -0.90 -8.52
CA LYS A 108 -0.45 -0.10 -9.51
C LYS A 108 -1.82 0.24 -8.92
N ALA A 109 -2.01 1.50 -8.48
CA ALA A 109 -3.31 1.98 -8.09
C ALA A 109 -4.21 1.62 -9.26
N SER A 110 -5.21 0.77 -9.01
CA SER A 110 -6.11 0.19 -9.99
C SER A 110 -6.21 1.08 -11.23
N ALA A 111 -5.60 0.65 -12.33
CA ALA A 111 -6.00 1.16 -13.63
C ALA A 111 -7.48 0.75 -13.76
N ALA A 112 -8.36 1.72 -13.59
CA ALA A 112 -9.80 1.62 -13.74
C ALA A 112 -10.47 0.55 -12.86
N ALA A 113 -11.12 1.00 -11.78
CA ALA A 113 -12.54 0.68 -11.76
C ALA A 113 -13.08 1.19 -13.10
N PRO A 114 -13.65 0.36 -13.99
CA PRO A 114 -14.48 0.94 -15.04
C PRO A 114 -15.47 1.83 -14.28
N ALA A 115 -15.51 3.12 -14.63
CA ALA A 115 -16.58 4.00 -14.21
C ALA A 115 -17.86 3.16 -14.29
N PRO A 116 -18.79 3.23 -13.31
CA PRO A 116 -20.09 2.64 -13.53
C PRO A 116 -20.64 3.33 -14.78
N THR A 117 -20.54 2.64 -15.91
CA THR A 117 -21.23 3.02 -17.13
C THR A 117 -22.66 3.03 -16.67
N ASN A 118 -23.26 4.22 -16.59
CA ASN A 118 -24.70 4.36 -16.62
C ASN A 118 -25.15 3.86 -18.00
N THR A 119 -25.04 2.55 -18.22
CA THR A 119 -25.75 1.83 -19.26
C THR A 119 -27.19 1.90 -18.80
N GLY A 120 -27.95 2.73 -19.51
CA GLY A 120 -29.24 3.20 -19.09
C GLY A 120 -30.13 2.09 -18.55
N LEU A 121 -30.85 2.43 -17.47
CA LEU A 121 -32.18 1.88 -17.29
C LEU A 121 -32.89 1.97 -18.64
N PRO A 122 -33.45 0.87 -19.19
CA PRO A 122 -34.39 1.01 -20.28
C PRO A 122 -35.49 1.96 -19.80
N ALA A 123 -35.74 3.00 -20.58
CA ALA A 123 -36.83 3.92 -20.33
C ALA A 123 -38.10 3.11 -20.05
N PRO A 124 -38.86 3.42 -18.98
CA PRO A 124 -40.10 2.71 -18.72
C PRO A 124 -41.03 2.87 -19.93
N PRO A 125 -41.77 1.83 -20.33
CA PRO A 125 -42.67 1.92 -21.47
C PRO A 125 -43.63 3.10 -21.26
N ARG A 126 -43.67 4.00 -22.25
CA ARG A 126 -44.60 5.13 -22.29
C ARG A 126 -46.02 4.59 -22.07
N ARG A 127 -46.57 4.79 -20.87
CA ARG A 127 -47.99 4.57 -20.62
C ARG A 127 -48.78 5.40 -21.64
N PRO A 128 -49.72 4.82 -22.39
CA PRO A 128 -50.57 5.60 -23.25
C PRO A 128 -51.32 6.64 -22.41
N ARG A 129 -51.33 7.86 -22.95
CA ARG A 129 -52.04 9.03 -22.40
C ARG A 129 -53.44 8.62 -21.95
N ARG A 130 -53.70 8.82 -20.66
CA ARG A 130 -55.02 8.75 -20.05
C ARG A 130 -55.93 9.73 -20.80
N SER A 131 -56.83 9.22 -21.63
CA SER A 131 -57.93 9.99 -22.21
C SER A 131 -58.83 10.44 -21.07
N SER A 132 -58.72 11.71 -20.71
CA SER A 132 -59.64 12.40 -19.83
C SER A 132 -61.00 12.52 -20.51
N ARG A 133 -61.91 11.61 -20.18
CA ARG A 133 -63.34 11.88 -20.27
C ARG A 133 -64.05 11.20 -19.12
N ASP A 134 -64.96 11.97 -18.54
CA ASP A 134 -66.04 11.55 -17.64
C ASP A 134 -65.66 11.32 -16.17
N ALA A 135 -65.77 12.40 -15.38
CA ALA A 135 -66.81 12.55 -14.35
C ALA A 135 -66.46 13.70 -13.37
N ARG A 136 -67.20 14.81 -13.48
CA ARG A 136 -67.53 15.70 -12.35
C ARG A 136 -68.72 15.06 -11.60
N PRO A 137 -69.14 15.58 -10.43
CA PRO A 137 -68.38 16.04 -9.26
C PRO A 137 -69.01 15.50 -7.94
N ALA A 138 -68.32 15.56 -6.80
CA ALA A 138 -69.02 15.54 -5.51
C ALA A 138 -68.20 16.17 -4.35
N ARG A 139 -68.65 17.36 -3.95
CA ARG A 139 -68.81 17.86 -2.57
C ARG A 139 -67.64 17.77 -1.58
N THR A 140 -67.03 18.93 -1.34
CA THR A 140 -66.63 19.43 0.00
C THR A 140 -67.91 19.62 0.87
N PRO A 141 -67.85 19.87 2.20
CA PRO A 141 -66.69 20.08 3.09
C PRO A 141 -66.79 19.40 4.48
N GLN A 142 -65.70 19.40 5.26
CA GLN A 142 -65.63 20.05 6.58
C GLN A 142 -64.29 19.81 7.31
N ARG A 143 -63.68 20.93 7.70
CA ARG A 143 -62.78 21.11 8.85
C ARG A 143 -63.68 21.45 10.07
N PRO A 144 -63.18 21.67 11.32
CA PRO A 144 -61.83 21.49 11.90
C PRO A 144 -61.88 20.91 13.34
N GLN A 145 -60.74 20.99 14.05
CA GLN A 145 -60.51 21.05 15.52
C GLN A 145 -59.74 19.86 16.09
N ARG A 146 -58.91 19.95 17.12
CA ARG A 146 -58.08 20.97 17.82
C ARG A 146 -57.30 20.14 18.87
N TRP A 147 -56.09 20.57 19.24
CA TRP A 147 -55.38 20.41 20.54
C TRP A 147 -55.47 19.05 21.30
N SER A 148 -54.38 18.51 21.83
CA SER A 148 -53.64 19.10 22.96
C SER A 148 -52.34 18.34 23.25
N ALA A 149 -51.36 19.09 23.78
CA ALA A 149 -50.16 18.61 24.43
C ALA A 149 -50.43 18.08 25.86
N ARG A 150 -49.38 17.47 26.45
CA ARG A 150 -49.06 17.14 27.86
C ARG A 150 -48.69 15.65 27.96
N ALA A 151 -47.71 15.23 28.74
CA ALA A 151 -46.67 15.88 29.55
C ALA A 151 -45.56 14.84 29.75
#